data_AF-A0A352D3B1-F1
#
_entry.id   AF-A0A352D3B1-F1
#
_cell.length_a   1.000
_cell.length_b   1.000
_cell.length_c   1.000
_cell.angle_alpha   90.00
_cell.angle_beta   90.00
_cell.angle_gamma   90.00
#
_symmetry.space_group_name_H-M   'P 1'
#
loop_
_entity.id
_entity.type
_entity.pdbx_description
1 polymer ?
#
loop_
_entity_poly.entity_id
_entity_poly.type
_entity_poly.pdbx_seq_one_letter_code
_entity_poly.pdbx_strand_id
1 'polypeptide(L)'
;MFVDISNITGVPNTDFAQFIVDIINWAIGFAAVLSVVMIISSGFQYILSFGDEKKISRATSSLIFAIIGMVLVFLAPTVIQFILDNFLGK
;
A
#
# COMPACT_ATOMS: atom_id res chain seq x y z
N MET A 1 2.78 10.07 -1.38
CA MET A 1 2.85 10.60 0.00
C MET A 1 3.68 9.61 0.77
N PHE A 2 4.84 10.02 1.25
CA PHE A 2 5.77 9.15 1.99
C PHE A 2 5.68 9.48 3.49
N VAL A 3 6.08 8.54 4.33
CA VAL A 3 6.18 8.71 5.79
C VAL A 3 7.42 9.54 6.09
N ASP A 4 7.28 10.60 6.88
CA ASP A 4 8.36 11.51 7.26
C ASP A 4 8.49 11.56 8.79
N ILE A 5 9.72 11.55 9.29
CA ILE A 5 10.06 11.56 10.73
C ILE A 5 10.74 12.83 11.20
N SER A 6 10.89 13.84 10.32
CA SER A 6 11.59 15.10 10.63
C SER A 6 10.95 15.91 11.76
N ASN A 7 9.68 15.67 12.08
CA ASN A 7 8.93 16.38 13.11
C ASN A 7 8.91 15.67 14.48
N ILE A 8 9.53 14.50 14.61
CA ILE A 8 9.58 13.75 15.88
C ILE A 8 10.84 14.13 16.67
N THR A 9 10.76 15.17 17.48
CA THR A 9 11.82 15.56 18.42
C THR A 9 11.61 14.88 19.77
N GLY A 10 12.06 13.63 19.92
CA GLY A 10 11.89 12.89 21.19
C GLY A 10 12.39 11.44 21.23
N VAL A 11 12.77 10.86 20.08
CA VAL A 11 13.19 9.45 20.04
C VAL A 11 14.69 9.32 20.38
N PRO A 12 15.06 8.56 21.43
CA PRO A 12 16.47 8.41 21.85
C PRO A 12 17.37 7.70 20.83
N ASN A 13 16.81 7.06 19.79
CA ASN A 13 17.54 6.43 18.68
C ASN A 13 16.88 6.75 17.34
N THR A 14 17.05 7.98 16.84
CA THR A 14 16.52 8.41 15.54
C THR A 14 16.97 7.53 14.39
N ASP A 15 18.18 6.96 14.47
CA ASP A 15 18.74 6.10 13.41
C ASP A 15 17.93 4.83 13.16
N PHE A 16 17.45 4.17 14.22
CA PHE A 16 16.66 2.94 14.09
C PHE A 16 15.26 3.22 13.56
N ALA A 17 14.64 4.30 14.03
CA ALA A 17 13.34 4.74 13.54
C ALA A 17 13.41 5.15 12.06
N GLN A 18 14.48 5.85 11.66
CA GLN A 18 14.72 6.24 10.28
C GLN A 18 14.92 5.03 9.37
N PHE A 19 15.71 4.05 9.80
CA PHE A 19 15.90 2.81 9.04
C PHE A 19 14.58 2.06 8.79
N ILE A 20 13.70 1.98 9.80
CA ILE A 20 12.38 1.35 9.64
C ILE A 20 11.51 2.14 8.67
N VAL A 21 11.46 3.48 8.79
CA VAL A 21 10.64 4.33 7.94
C VAL A 21 11.11 4.29 6.49
N ASP A 22 12.41 4.23 6.24
CA ASP A 22 12.98 4.07 4.89
C ASP A 22 12.57 2.73 4.27
N ILE A 23 12.62 1.63 5.03
CA ILE A 23 12.13 0.32 4.56
C ILE A 23 10.64 0.36 4.23
N ILE A 24 9.84 0.98 5.10
CA ILE A 24 8.38 1.11 4.91
C ILE A 24 8.09 1.95 3.66
N ASN A 25 8.74 3.09 3.48
CA ASN A 25 8.57 3.95 2.31
C ASN A 25 8.93 3.21 1.02
N TRP A 26 10.02 2.44 1.04
CA TRP A 26 10.39 1.58 -0.08
C TRP A 26 9.34 0.50 -0.36
N ALA A 27 8.82 -0.15 0.68
CA ALA A 27 7.76 -1.16 0.57
C ALA A 27 6.44 -0.57 0.03
N ILE A 28 6.05 0.63 0.46
CA ILE A 28 4.86 1.34 -0.04
C ILE A 28 5.03 1.66 -1.53
N GLY A 29 6.20 2.17 -1.92
CA GLY A 29 6.52 2.44 -3.33
C GLY A 29 6.46 1.19 -4.20
N PHE A 30 7.04 0.09 -3.73
CA PHE A 30 7.00 -1.20 -4.41
C PHE A 30 5.58 -1.78 -4.51
N ALA A 31 4.82 -1.72 -3.42
CA ALA A 31 3.44 -2.19 -3.36
C ALA A 31 2.51 -1.38 -4.30
N ALA A 32 2.75 -0.07 -4.45
CA ALA A 32 2.00 0.77 -5.39
C ALA A 32 2.16 0.26 -6.83
N VAL A 33 3.39 0.01 -7.27
CA VAL A 33 3.69 -0.50 -8.62
C VAL A 33 3.09 -1.88 -8.81
N LEU A 34 3.25 -2.78 -7.84
CA LEU A 34 2.70 -4.13 -7.90
C LEU A 34 1.18 -4.13 -8.02
N SER A 35 0.50 -3.25 -7.28
CA SER A 35 -0.96 -3.11 -7.30
C SER A 35 -1.46 -2.69 -8.69
N VAL A 36 -0.78 -1.74 -9.35
CA VAL A 36 -1.13 -1.32 -10.72
C VAL A 36 -1.00 -2.48 -11.70
N VAL A 37 0.07 -3.27 -11.61
CA VAL A 37 0.28 -4.44 -12.48
C VAL A 37 -0.83 -5.49 -12.29
N MET A 38 -1.24 -5.75 -11.05
CA MET A 38 -2.34 -6.68 -10.76
C MET A 38 -3.69 -6.18 -11.28
N ILE A 39 -3.97 -4.88 -11.20
CA ILE A 39 -5.18 -4.27 -11.77
C ILE A 39 -5.20 -4.48 -13.29
N ILE A 40 -4.07 -4.24 -13.97
CA ILE A 40 -3.99 -4.42 -15.43
C ILE A 40 -4.21 -5.89 -15.81
N SER A 41 -3.53 -6.82 -15.14
CA SER A 41 -3.66 -8.25 -15.42
C SER A 41 -5.08 -8.78 -15.18
N SER A 42 -5.71 -8.36 -14.08
CA SER A 42 -7.09 -8.74 -13.77
C SER A 42 -8.11 -8.11 -14.74
N GLY A 43 -7.87 -6.87 -15.18
CA GLY A 43 -8.67 -6.19 -16.19
C GLY A 43 -8.66 -6.91 -17.54
N PHE A 44 -7.48 -7.35 -18.00
CA PHE A 44 -7.40 -8.18 -19.20
C PHE A 44 -8.14 -9.50 -19.03
N GLN A 45 -7.95 -10.20 -17.91
CA GLN A 45 -8.65 -11.45 -17.65
C GLN A 45 -10.18 -11.28 -17.64
N TYR A 46 -10.69 -10.15 -17.14
CA TYR A 46 -12.10 -9.81 -17.16
C TYR A 46 -12.63 -9.67 -18.60
N ILE A 47 -11.93 -8.91 -19.45
CA ILE A 47 -12.31 -8.70 -20.85
C ILE A 47 -12.26 -10.01 -21.66
N LEU A 48 -11.23 -10.83 -21.44
CA LEU A 48 -11.04 -12.12 -22.13
C LEU A 48 -11.94 -13.26 -21.62
N SER A 49 -12.84 -13.01 -20.67
CA SER A 49 -13.67 -14.08 -20.10
C SER A 49 -14.83 -14.53 -21.00
N PHE A 50 -15.06 -13.88 -22.16
CA PHE A 50 -15.95 -14.31 -23.26
C PHE A 50 -17.28 -14.98 -22.85
N GLY A 51 -17.94 -14.52 -21.78
CA GLY A 51 -19.26 -15.01 -21.35
C GLY A 51 -19.24 -16.23 -20.42
N ASP A 52 -18.07 -16.72 -19.99
CA ASP A 52 -17.98 -17.72 -18.93
C ASP A 52 -18.13 -17.03 -17.55
N GLU A 53 -19.33 -17.12 -16.95
CA GLU A 53 -19.65 -16.52 -15.65
C GLU A 53 -18.62 -16.87 -14.57
N LYS A 54 -18.05 -18.08 -14.60
CA LYS A 54 -17.08 -18.52 -13.60
C LYS A 54 -15.75 -17.77 -13.73
N LYS A 55 -15.34 -17.45 -14.95
CA LYS A 55 -14.13 -16.65 -15.21
C LYS A 55 -14.36 -15.17 -14.91
N ILE A 56 -15.54 -14.65 -15.27
CA ILE A 56 -15.94 -13.28 -14.95
C ILE A 56 -15.95 -13.07 -13.43
N SER A 57 -16.60 -13.94 -12.66
CA SER A 57 -16.67 -13.84 -11.20
C SER A 57 -15.29 -13.85 -10.53
N ARG A 58 -14.37 -14.70 -11.02
CA ARG A 58 -12.98 -14.75 -10.54
C ARG A 58 -12.21 -13.47 -10.88
N ALA A 59 -12.32 -12.99 -12.12
CA ALA A 59 -11.65 -11.76 -12.55
C ALA A 59 -12.17 -10.53 -11.77
N THR A 60 -13.48 -10.44 -11.54
CA THR A 60 -14.10 -9.37 -10.72
C THR A 60 -13.58 -9.39 -9.29
N SER A 61 -13.57 -10.56 -8.64
CA SER A 61 -13.05 -10.69 -7.28
C SER A 61 -11.59 -10.26 -7.21
N SER A 62 -10.76 -10.72 -8.17
CA SER A 62 -9.35 -10.33 -8.25
C SER A 62 -9.17 -8.82 -8.46
N LEU A 63 -10.02 -8.19 -9.28
CA LEU A 63 -9.98 -6.75 -9.52
C LEU A 63 -10.36 -5.98 -8.24
N ILE A 64 -11.39 -6.42 -7.51
CA ILE A 64 -11.79 -5.81 -6.24
C ILE A 64 -10.65 -5.88 -5.23
N PHE A 65 -9.99 -7.03 -5.07
CA PHE A 65 -8.84 -7.16 -4.18
C PHE A 65 -7.68 -6.24 -4.59
N ALA A 66 -7.41 -6.10 -5.88
CA ALA A 66 -6.37 -5.21 -6.38
C ALA A 66 -6.68 -3.73 -6.11
N ILE A 67 -7.95 -3.32 -6.25
CA ILE A 67 -8.41 -1.96 -5.92
C ILE A 67 -8.28 -1.70 -4.41
N ILE A 68 -8.70 -2.65 -3.56
CA ILE A 68 -8.55 -2.52 -2.10
C ILE A 68 -7.07 -2.37 -1.72
N GLY A 69 -6.19 -3.16 -2.34
CA GLY A 69 -4.74 -3.05 -2.16
C GLY A 69 -4.21 -1.66 -2.53
N MET A 70 -4.65 -1.11 -3.66
CA MET A 70 -4.30 0.25 -4.06
C MET A 70 -4.77 1.28 -3.03
N VAL A 71 -6.02 1.21 -2.56
CA VAL A 71 -6.55 2.13 -1.54
C VAL A 71 -5.75 2.04 -0.24
N LEU A 72 -5.37 0.83 0.19
CA LEU A 72 -4.54 0.63 1.39
C LEU A 72 -3.16 1.28 1.26
N VAL A 73 -2.51 1.19 0.10
CA VAL A 73 -1.22 1.85 -0.15
C VAL A 73 -1.34 3.37 -0.03
N PHE A 74 -2.46 3.95 -0.46
CA PHE A 74 -2.73 5.38 -0.30
C PHE A 74 -2.98 5.79 1.16
N LEU A 75 -3.62 4.94 1.96
CA LEU A 75 -3.94 5.22 3.36
C LEU A 75 -2.81 4.88 4.34
N ALA A 76 -1.93 3.95 3.98
CA ALA A 76 -0.81 3.49 4.80
C ALA A 76 0.04 4.63 5.40
N PRO A 77 0.59 5.59 4.61
CA PRO A 77 1.48 6.60 5.16
C PRO A 77 0.79 7.47 6.22
N THR A 78 -0.49 7.80 6.03
CA THR A 78 -1.28 8.58 6.99
C THR A 78 -1.45 7.87 8.32
N VAL A 79 -1.77 6.56 8.29
CA VAL A 79 -1.93 5.76 9.51
C VAL A 79 -0.59 5.57 10.23
N ILE A 80 0.48 5.34 9.48
CA ILE A 80 1.81 5.13 10.05
C ILE A 80 2.31 6.41 10.72
N GLN A 81 2.21 7.57 10.05
CA GLN A 81 2.56 8.86 10.65
C GLN A 81 1.76 9.11 11.94
N PHE A 82 0.45 8.82 11.93
CA PHE A 82 -0.37 8.94 13.14
C PHE A 82 0.14 8.07 14.30
N ILE A 83 0.57 6.83 14.03
CA ILE A 83 1.13 5.96 15.07
C ILE A 83 2.49 6.50 15.57
N LEU A 84 3.35 6.97 14.66
CA LEU A 84 4.64 7.56 15.02
C LEU A 84 4.45 8.80 15.92
N ASP A 85 3.55 9.71 15.55
CA ASP A 85 3.29 10.94 16.30
C ASP A 85 2.69 10.66 17.69
N ASN A 86 1.74 9.71 17.79
CA ASN A 86 1.01 9.46 19.05
C ASN A 86 1.75 8.53 20.02
N PHE A 87 2.58 7.61 19.52
CA PHE A 87 3.26 6.60 20.35
C PHE A 87 4.76 6.82 20.51
N LEU A 88 5.44 7.44 19.54
CA LEU A 88 6.87 7.78 19.59
C LEU A 88 7.13 9.28 19.78
N GLY A 89 6.13 10.14 19.53
CA GLY A 89 6.17 11.59 19.77
C GLY A 89 5.91 12.01 21.22
N LYS A 90 6.21 11.14 22.20
CA LYS A 90 6.35 11.48 23.62
C LYS A 90 7.72 11.08 24.14
#